data_AF-A0A562K8I9-F1
#
_entry.id   AF-A0A562K8I9-F1
#
_cell.length_a   1.000
_cell.length_b   1.000
_cell.length_c   1.000
_cell.angle_alpha   90.00
_cell.angle_beta   90.00
_cell.angle_gamma   90.00
#
_symmetry.space_group_name_H-M   'P 1'
#
loop_
_entity.id
_entity.type
_entity.pdbx_description
1 polymer ?
#
loop_
_entity_poly.entity_id
_entity_poly.type
_entity_poly.pdbx_seq_one_letter_code
_entity_poly.pdbx_strand_id
1 'polypeptide(L)'
;MFDAIDYGLLPGQLELVRDDEVPKFTGAKKVSLHQMGFQEVLSAADLLGRRPRELALIGCQPMDLENWGGPLTAPVRFQIPPAIRLACKLLEQWDSPAKPRSAPLPASERLLANNIDHANYEMKGRADLAACG
;
A
#
# COMPACT_ATOMS: atom_id res chain seq x y z
N MET A 1 2.56 2.54 -6.92
CA MET A 1 2.76 2.48 -5.45
C MET A 1 1.45 2.10 -4.79
N PHE A 2 1.49 1.41 -3.66
CA PHE A 2 0.34 1.22 -2.77
C PHE A 2 0.62 1.93 -1.46
N ASP A 3 -0.37 2.62 -0.89
CA ASP A 3 -0.20 3.31 0.39
C ASP A 3 -1.53 3.44 1.16
N ALA A 4 -1.44 3.71 2.46
CA ALA A 4 -2.57 4.26 3.20
C ALA A 4 -2.70 5.77 2.89
N ILE A 5 -3.92 6.24 2.67
CA ILE A 5 -4.21 7.66 2.38
C ILE A 5 -5.18 8.23 3.39
N ASP A 6 -5.02 9.49 3.79
CA ASP A 6 -5.98 10.16 4.68
C ASP A 6 -6.69 11.31 3.95
N TYR A 7 -7.70 10.96 3.14
CA TYR A 7 -8.45 11.90 2.31
C TYR A 7 -9.82 12.24 2.92
N GLY A 8 -10.08 11.82 4.16
CA GLY A 8 -11.40 11.94 4.77
C GLY A 8 -12.49 11.14 4.04
N LEU A 9 -12.08 10.11 3.29
CA LEU A 9 -13.00 9.19 2.62
C LEU A 9 -13.60 8.18 3.61
N LEU A 10 -14.49 7.32 3.12
CA LEU A 10 -14.98 6.21 3.94
C LEU A 10 -13.86 5.17 4.17
N PRO A 11 -13.76 4.56 5.36
CA PRO A 11 -12.80 3.50 5.60
C PRO A 11 -12.87 2.37 4.57
N GLY A 12 -11.73 1.98 4.03
CA GLY A 12 -11.62 1.01 2.95
C GLY A 12 -11.91 1.57 1.56
N GLN A 13 -12.21 2.86 1.38
CA GLN A 13 -12.33 3.41 0.05
C GLN A 13 -10.96 3.42 -0.64
N LEU A 14 -10.91 2.90 -1.87
CA LEU A 14 -9.72 2.94 -2.72
C LEU A 14 -9.74 4.19 -3.60
N GLU A 15 -8.58 4.82 -3.75
CA GLU A 15 -8.37 5.94 -4.65
C GLU A 15 -7.20 5.66 -5.59
N LEU A 16 -7.36 6.00 -6.87
CA LEU A 16 -6.29 5.93 -7.86
C LEU A 16 -5.86 7.34 -8.23
N VAL A 17 -4.62 7.66 -7.91
CA VAL A 17 -3.98 8.91 -8.29
C VAL A 17 -2.91 8.64 -9.34
N ARG A 18 -2.77 9.53 -10.33
CA ARG A 18 -1.81 9.40 -11.43
C ARG A 18 -0.93 10.63 -11.58
N ASP A 19 0.30 10.38 -12.00
CA ASP A 19 1.26 11.36 -12.51
C ASP A 19 1.43 12.58 -11.58
N ASP A 20 1.22 13.78 -12.10
CA ASP A 20 1.45 15.04 -11.39
C ASP A 20 0.48 15.28 -10.24
N GLU A 21 -0.60 14.50 -10.20
CA GLU A 21 -1.48 14.50 -9.05
C GLU A 21 -0.78 13.78 -7.88
N VAL A 22 0.00 12.71 -8.10
CA VAL A 22 0.66 11.93 -7.02
C VAL A 22 1.47 12.79 -6.02
N PRO A 23 2.34 13.72 -6.46
CA PRO A 23 3.06 14.65 -5.57
C PRO A 23 2.17 15.58 -4.72
N LYS A 24 1.01 15.97 -5.24
CA LYS A 24 0.12 16.97 -4.63
C LYS A 24 -0.65 16.41 -3.42
N PHE A 25 -0.66 15.10 -3.22
CA PHE A 25 -1.43 14.44 -2.14
C PHE A 25 -0.75 14.40 -0.78
N THR A 26 0.40 15.06 -0.64
CA THR A 26 1.16 15.10 0.63
C THR A 26 0.61 16.07 1.68
N GLY A 27 -0.50 16.78 1.40
CA GLY A 27 -1.01 17.86 2.25
C GLY A 27 -2.08 17.49 3.30
N ALA A 28 -2.68 16.30 3.26
CA ALA A 28 -3.77 15.94 4.17
C ALA A 28 -3.24 15.10 5.36
N LYS A 29 -3.05 15.79 6.49
CA LYS A 29 -2.80 15.34 7.88
C LYS A 29 -1.91 14.09 8.12
N LYS A 30 -0.89 14.31 8.98
CA LYS A 30 0.16 13.36 9.41
C LYS A 30 0.86 12.73 8.19
N VAL A 31 1.75 13.51 7.56
CA VAL A 31 2.72 13.00 6.57
C VAL A 31 3.42 11.80 7.20
N SER A 32 3.13 10.60 6.72
CA SER A 32 3.81 9.39 7.19
C SER A 32 5.28 9.49 6.75
N LEU A 33 6.20 8.94 7.53
CA LEU A 33 7.63 8.98 7.19
C LEU A 33 7.91 8.37 5.79
N HIS A 34 7.08 7.41 5.37
CA HIS A 34 7.14 6.77 4.06
C HIS A 34 6.79 7.71 2.90
N GLN A 35 5.95 8.72 3.13
CA GLN A 35 5.51 9.68 2.11
C GLN A 35 6.50 10.83 1.91
N MET A 36 7.22 11.25 2.96
CA MET A 36 8.24 12.30 2.87
C MET A 36 9.41 11.87 1.99
N GLY A 37 9.98 10.68 2.24
CA GLY A 37 11.09 10.16 1.44
C GLY A 37 10.73 9.92 -0.03
N PHE A 38 9.45 9.64 -0.33
CA PHE A 38 9.01 9.42 -1.70
C PHE A 38 9.03 10.71 -2.53
N GLN A 39 8.59 11.84 -1.97
CA GLN A 39 8.66 13.14 -2.66
C GLN A 39 10.10 13.58 -2.90
N GLU A 40 11.00 13.32 -1.95
CA GLU A 40 12.43 13.59 -2.12
C GLU A 40 13.01 12.78 -3.28
N VAL A 41 12.67 11.48 -3.38
CA VAL A 41 13.09 10.62 -4.50
C VAL A 41 12.54 11.11 -5.83
N LEU A 42 11.26 11.49 -5.90
CA LEU A 42 10.66 12.03 -7.12
C LEU A 42 11.30 13.36 -7.53
N SER A 43 11.55 14.25 -6.57
CA SER A 43 12.19 15.55 -6.82
C SER A 43 13.63 15.39 -7.29
N ALA A 44 14.39 14.48 -6.68
CA ALA A 44 15.75 14.14 -7.12
C ALA A 44 15.76 13.51 -8.52
N ALA A 45 14.82 12.60 -8.80
CA ALA A 45 14.67 12.01 -10.13
C ALA A 45 14.34 13.07 -11.19
N ASP A 46 13.51 14.06 -10.86
CA ASP A 46 13.15 15.17 -11.75
C ASP A 46 14.36 16.07 -12.06
N LEU A 47 15.12 16.46 -11.03
CA LEU A 47 16.37 17.22 -11.19
C LEU A 47 17.40 16.51 -12.08
N LEU A 48 17.40 15.17 -12.07
CA LEU A 48 18.29 14.35 -12.88
C LEU A 48 17.71 14.02 -14.28
N GLY A 49 16.51 14.48 -14.61
CA GLY A 49 15.82 14.13 -15.86
C GLY A 49 15.46 12.64 -15.96
N ARG A 50 15.29 11.97 -14.82
CA ARG A 50 15.03 10.52 -14.67
C ARG A 50 13.66 10.24 -14.04
N ARG A 51 12.73 11.18 -14.14
CA ARG A 51 11.35 10.98 -13.68
C ARG A 51 10.72 9.76 -14.38
N PRO A 52 9.97 8.90 -13.68
CA PRO A 52 9.20 7.84 -14.31
C PRO A 52 8.28 8.40 -15.39
N ARG A 53 8.14 7.68 -16.51
CA ARG A 53 7.20 8.05 -17.59
C ARG A 53 5.74 7.95 -17.15
N GLU A 54 5.46 6.97 -16.30
CA GLU A 54 4.14 6.63 -15.80
C GLU A 54 4.23 6.52 -14.28
N LEU A 55 3.36 7.22 -13.56
CA LEU A 55 3.33 7.16 -12.11
C LEU A 55 1.90 6.96 -11.61
N ALA A 56 1.71 6.03 -10.68
CA ALA A 56 0.40 5.84 -10.04
C ALA A 56 0.54 5.47 -8.56
N LEU A 57 -0.40 6.00 -7.77
CA LEU A 57 -0.63 5.65 -6.37
C LEU A 57 -2.02 5.03 -6.25
N ILE A 58 -2.08 3.81 -5.72
CA ILE A 58 -3.33 3.17 -5.30
C ILE A 58 -3.39 3.32 -3.78
N GLY A 59 -4.19 4.27 -3.34
CA GLY A 59 -4.41 4.58 -1.92
C GLY A 59 -5.59 3.81 -1.35
N CYS A 60 -5.53 3.43 -0.07
CA CYS A 60 -6.69 2.96 0.69
C CYS A 60 -6.90 3.80 1.94
N GLN A 61 -8.11 4.31 2.14
CA GLN A 61 -8.45 5.05 3.36
C GLN A 61 -8.46 4.10 4.57
N PRO A 62 -7.64 4.34 5.60
CA PRO A 62 -7.65 3.54 6.81
C PRO A 62 -8.89 3.84 7.67
N MET A 63 -9.29 2.86 8.48
CA MET A 63 -10.30 3.04 9.53
C MET A 63 -9.70 3.63 10.81
N ASP A 64 -8.47 3.23 11.13
CA ASP A 64 -7.77 3.57 12.36
C ASP A 64 -6.30 3.88 12.03
N LEU A 65 -5.85 5.07 12.42
CA LEU A 65 -4.48 5.58 12.26
C LEU A 65 -3.76 5.78 13.61
N GLU A 66 -4.44 5.47 14.72
CA GLU A 66 -3.90 5.65 16.08
C GLU A 66 -3.28 4.37 16.61
N ASN A 67 -3.76 3.20 16.18
CA ASN A 67 -3.23 1.91 16.59
C ASN A 67 -2.02 1.45 15.74
N TRP A 68 -0.87 2.08 15.98
CA TRP A 68 0.38 1.78 15.27
C TRP A 68 0.87 0.35 15.52
N GLY A 69 1.14 -0.39 14.44
CA GLY A 69 1.62 -1.77 14.51
C GLY A 69 0.53 -2.82 14.75
N GLY A 70 -0.74 -2.40 14.79
CA GLY A 70 -1.89 -3.29 14.87
C GLY A 70 -2.22 -3.99 13.54
N PRO A 71 -3.13 -4.98 13.58
CA PRO A 71 -3.59 -5.72 12.41
C PRO A 71 -4.38 -4.81 11.44
N LEU A 72 -4.50 -5.22 10.18
CA LEU A 72 -5.39 -4.52 9.25
C LEU A 72 -6.84 -4.61 9.72
N THR A 73 -7.51 -3.45 9.77
CA THR A 73 -8.96 -3.38 10.00
C THR A 73 -9.71 -4.05 8.84
N ALA A 74 -10.89 -4.59 9.13
CA ALA A 74 -11.66 -5.35 8.15
C ALA A 74 -11.89 -4.60 6.83
N PRO A 75 -12.27 -3.30 6.83
CA PRO A 75 -12.46 -2.55 5.58
C PRO A 75 -11.20 -2.51 4.71
N VAL A 76 -10.03 -2.23 5.30
CA VAL A 76 -8.76 -2.18 4.55
C VAL A 76 -8.34 -3.56 4.06
N ARG A 77 -8.49 -4.60 4.91
CA ARG A 77 -8.14 -5.98 4.55
C ARG A 77 -8.90 -6.46 3.31
N PHE A 78 -10.19 -6.16 3.22
CA PHE A 78 -11.02 -6.55 2.07
C PHE A 78 -10.60 -5.89 0.76
N GLN A 79 -9.81 -4.81 0.83
CA GLN A 79 -9.35 -4.07 -0.35
C GLN A 79 -8.03 -4.55 -0.92
N ILE A 80 -7.33 -5.51 -0.29
CA ILE A 80 -6.11 -6.08 -0.86
C ILE A 80 -6.38 -6.70 -2.25
N PRO A 81 -7.36 -7.61 -2.45
CA PRO A 81 -7.61 -8.15 -3.79
C PRO A 81 -8.07 -7.09 -4.81
N PRO A 82 -9.00 -6.18 -4.50
CA PRO A 82 -9.34 -5.05 -5.38
C PRO A 82 -8.15 -4.17 -5.78
N ALA A 83 -7.27 -3.81 -4.84
CA ALA A 83 -6.09 -3.00 -5.09
C ALA A 83 -5.10 -3.72 -6.03
N ILE A 84 -4.87 -5.02 -5.81
CA ILE A 84 -4.04 -5.85 -6.71
C ILE A 84 -4.63 -5.86 -8.13
N ARG A 85 -5.95 -6.09 -8.26
CA ARG A 85 -6.61 -6.06 -9.59
C ARG A 85 -6.45 -4.72 -10.28
N LEU A 86 -6.51 -3.62 -9.54
CA LEU A 86 -6.29 -2.28 -10.09
C LEU A 86 -4.86 -2.12 -10.59
N ALA A 87 -3.86 -2.57 -9.83
CA ALA A 87 -2.47 -2.55 -10.27
C ALA A 87 -2.21 -3.42 -11.50
N CYS A 88 -2.80 -4.61 -11.59
CA CYS A 88 -2.69 -5.45 -12.79
C CYS A 88 -3.22 -4.74 -14.04
N LYS A 89 -4.36 -4.03 -13.92
CA LYS A 89 -4.91 -3.22 -15.02
C LYS A 89 -4.00 -2.06 -15.40
N LEU A 90 -3.37 -1.40 -14.44
CA LEU A 90 -2.38 -0.34 -14.72
C LEU A 90 -1.17 -0.91 -15.48
N LEU A 91 -0.66 -2.04 -15.01
CA LEU A 91 0.46 -2.73 -15.65
C LEU A 91 0.14 -3.17 -17.08
N GLU A 92 -1.07 -3.65 -17.33
CA GLU A 92 -1.57 -3.92 -18.69
C GLU A 92 -1.59 -2.67 -19.56
N GLN A 93 -2.06 -1.54 -19.03
CA GLN A 93 -2.09 -0.25 -19.74
C GLN A 93 -0.69 0.30 -20.05
N TRP A 94 0.30 -0.06 -19.23
CA TRP A 94 1.71 0.31 -19.41
C TRP A 94 2.50 -0.72 -20.23
N ASP A 95 1.82 -1.58 -20.99
CA ASP A 95 2.42 -2.64 -21.82
C ASP A 95 3.31 -3.63 -21.03
N SER A 96 3.03 -3.81 -19.74
CA SER A 96 3.78 -4.67 -18.82
C SER A 96 2.88 -5.59 -18.00
N PRO A 97 2.02 -6.42 -18.63
CA PRO A 97 0.99 -7.19 -17.94
C PRO A 97 1.57 -8.12 -16.87
N ALA A 98 0.95 -8.11 -15.69
CA ALA A 98 1.28 -9.06 -14.63
C ALA A 98 0.95 -10.49 -15.06
N LYS A 99 1.88 -11.43 -14.82
CA LYS A 99 1.67 -12.86 -15.11
C LYS A 99 1.36 -13.61 -13.82
N PRO A 100 0.17 -14.22 -13.68
CA PRO A 100 -0.12 -15.09 -12.55
C PRO A 100 0.89 -16.24 -12.47
N ARG A 101 1.34 -16.55 -11.26
CA ARG A 101 2.16 -17.75 -11.04
C ARG A 101 1.29 -19.00 -11.18
N SER A 102 1.81 -20.02 -11.85
CA SER A 102 1.16 -21.34 -11.98
C SER A 102 1.28 -22.20 -10.72
N ALA A 103 2.25 -21.90 -9.86
CA ALA A 103 2.44 -22.55 -8.57
C ALA A 103 2.65 -21.50 -7.46
N PRO A 104 2.22 -21.78 -6.22
CA PRO A 104 2.53 -20.93 -5.07
C PRO A 104 4.04 -20.76 -4.89
N LEU A 105 4.47 -19.61 -4.36
CA LEU A 105 5.86 -19.42 -3.94
C LEU A 105 6.22 -20.43 -2.83
N PRO A 106 7.37 -21.12 -2.93
CA PRO A 106 7.86 -21.95 -1.84
C PRO A 106 8.09 -21.08 -0.59
N ALA A 107 7.90 -21.68 0.59
CA ALA A 107 7.92 -20.93 1.85
C ALA A 107 9.23 -20.15 2.06
N SER A 108 10.36 -20.70 1.61
CA SER A 108 11.70 -20.10 1.65
C SER A 108 11.87 -18.85 0.79
N GLU A 109 11.05 -18.68 -0.25
CA GLU A 109 11.09 -17.53 -1.15
C GLU A 109 10.01 -16.49 -0.83
N ARG A 110 9.23 -16.72 0.24
CA ARG A 110 8.28 -15.70 0.70
C ARG A 110 9.07 -14.53 1.27
N LEU A 111 8.66 -13.33 0.89
CA LEU A 111 9.24 -12.07 1.38
C LEU A 111 9.28 -11.97 2.92
N LEU A 112 8.39 -12.70 3.60
CA LEU A 112 8.22 -12.71 5.06
C LEU A 112 8.52 -14.09 5.69
N ALA A 113 9.36 -14.92 5.06
CA ALA A 113 9.67 -16.29 5.46
C ALA A 113 10.14 -16.45 6.94
N ASN A 114 10.59 -15.37 7.58
CA ASN A 114 11.06 -15.35 8.98
C ASN A 114 9.93 -15.12 10.01
N ASN A 115 8.77 -15.78 9.86
CA ASN A 115 7.63 -15.71 10.80
C ASN A 115 6.99 -14.31 10.96
N ILE A 116 7.09 -13.48 9.94
CA ILE A 116 6.39 -12.18 9.82
C ILE A 116 5.28 -12.25 8.77
N ASP A 117 4.94 -13.46 8.33
CA ASP A 117 3.87 -13.64 7.34
C ASP A 117 2.53 -13.13 7.87
N HIS A 118 1.63 -12.85 6.94
CA HIS A 118 0.34 -12.23 7.23
C HIS A 118 -0.46 -13.01 8.27
N ALA A 119 -0.40 -14.35 8.28
CA ALA A 119 -1.11 -15.15 9.29
C ALA A 119 -0.54 -14.90 10.69
N ASN A 120 0.78 -14.92 10.84
CA ASN A 120 1.46 -14.75 12.13
C ASN A 120 1.43 -13.30 12.64
N TYR A 121 1.56 -12.31 11.77
CA TYR A 121 1.47 -10.89 12.15
C TYR A 121 0.06 -10.49 12.57
N GLU A 122 -0.95 -10.90 11.79
CA GLU A 122 -2.35 -10.58 12.06
C GLU A 122 -2.92 -11.37 13.26
N MET A 123 -2.39 -12.58 13.52
CA MET A 123 -2.75 -13.35 14.72
C MET A 123 -2.20 -12.73 16.00
N LYS A 124 -0.98 -12.17 16.00
CA LYS A 124 -0.41 -11.53 17.20
C LYS A 124 -1.28 -10.36 17.68
N GLY A 125 -1.76 -9.53 16.76
CA GLY A 125 -2.67 -8.43 17.11
C GLY A 125 -4.02 -8.88 17.71
N ARG A 126 -4.52 -10.07 17.36
CA ARG A 126 -5.75 -10.64 17.96
C ARG A 126 -5.52 -11.20 19.36
N ALA A 127 -4.34 -11.75 19.64
CA ALA A 127 -4.00 -12.29 20.95
C ALA A 127 -3.85 -11.16 21.99
N ASP A 128 -3.28 -10.03 21.60
CA ASP A 128 -3.09 -8.88 22.49
C ASP A 128 -4.41 -8.18 22.84
N LEU A 129 -5.37 -8.13 21.91
CA LEU A 129 -6.75 -7.64 22.17
C LEU A 129 -7.55 -8.57 23.08
N ALA A 130 -7.26 -9.88 23.08
CA ALA A 130 -7.92 -10.86 23.94
C ALA A 130 -7.34 -10.92 25.37
N ALA A 131 -6.14 -10.39 25.58
CA ALA A 131 -5.45 -10.38 26.88
C ALA A 131 -5.83 -9.18 27.77
N CYS A 132 -6.62 -8.22 27.26
CA CYS A 132 -7.14 -7.07 28.01
C CYS A 132 -8.63 -7.22 28.42
N GLY A 133 -9.18 -8.44 28.41
CA GLY A 133 -10.55 -8.74 28.84
C GLY A 133 -10.65 -9.25 30.27
#